data_AF-D4DJW5-F1
#
_entry.id   AF-D4DJW5-F1
#
_cell.length_a   1.000
_cell.length_b   1.000
_cell.length_c   1.000
_cell.angle_alpha   90.00
_cell.angle_beta   90.00
_cell.angle_gamma   90.00
#
_symmetry.space_group_name_H-M   'P 1'
#
loop_
_entity.id
_entity.type
_entity.pdbx_description
1 polymer ?
#
loop_
_entity_poly.entity_id
_entity_poly.type
_entity_poly.pdbx_seq_one_letter_code
_entity_poly.pdbx_strand_id
1 'polypeptide(L)'
;MNGCSPGVLAYTLPDQNLIFNCPIYYSDLPALAQSCYEQDQATTTLHEMTHDSAVVSPFCDDLGYGYEDATSLSAAQAIQNADSYALFANGKLTLHLHDIAGL
;
A
#
# COMPACT_ATOMS: atom_id res chain seq x y z
N MET A 1 10.07 -20.44 -1.53
CA MET A 1 10.32 -19.10 -0.96
C MET A 1 11.35 -18.41 -1.84
N ASN A 2 10.89 -17.67 -2.85
CA ASN A 2 11.75 -16.93 -3.79
C ASN A 2 10.95 -15.80 -4.47
N GLY A 3 10.15 -15.06 -3.69
CA GLY A 3 9.31 -13.96 -4.22
C GLY A 3 10.06 -12.65 -4.42
N CYS A 4 11.24 -12.51 -3.81
CA CYS A 4 12.10 -11.35 -4.02
C CYS A 4 12.76 -11.43 -5.39
N SER A 5 12.24 -10.65 -6.32
CA SER A 5 12.84 -10.39 -7.63
C SER A 5 13.19 -8.90 -7.76
N PRO A 6 14.01 -8.49 -8.75
CA PRO A 6 14.39 -7.09 -8.91
C PRO A 6 13.16 -6.16 -8.96
N GLY A 7 13.11 -5.17 -8.06
CA GLY A 7 12.00 -4.21 -7.95
C GLY A 7 10.87 -4.62 -7.01
N VAL A 8 10.85 -5.84 -6.47
CA VAL A 8 9.85 -6.30 -5.49
C VAL A 8 10.28 -5.91 -4.08
N LEU A 9 9.47 -5.07 -3.42
CA LEU A 9 9.72 -4.58 -2.07
C LEU A 9 9.38 -5.64 -1.01
N ALA A 10 8.24 -6.29 -1.13
CA ALA A 10 7.79 -7.36 -0.25
C ALA A 10 6.86 -8.30 -1.04
N TYR A 11 6.49 -9.42 -0.44
CA TYR A 11 5.47 -10.31 -0.99
C TYR A 11 4.79 -11.14 0.10
N THR A 12 3.58 -11.60 -0.21
CA THR A 12 2.77 -12.45 0.66
C THR A 12 2.50 -13.81 0.03
N LEU A 13 2.44 -14.87 0.85
CA LEU A 13 1.92 -16.18 0.47
C LEU A 13 0.53 -16.34 1.11
N PRO A 14 -0.57 -16.01 0.39
CA PRO A 14 -1.91 -15.90 0.99
C PRO A 14 -2.38 -17.18 1.68
N ASP A 15 -2.15 -18.33 1.05
CA ASP A 15 -2.56 -19.64 1.58
C ASP A 15 -1.79 -20.09 2.84
N GLN A 16 -0.66 -19.42 3.12
CA GLN A 16 0.20 -19.73 4.26
C GLN A 16 0.16 -18.64 5.34
N ASN A 17 -0.49 -17.50 5.05
CA ASN A 17 -0.51 -16.32 5.92
C ASN A 17 0.90 -15.90 6.35
N LEU A 18 1.83 -15.86 5.37
CA LEU A 18 3.23 -15.49 5.57
C LEU A 18 3.58 -14.29 4.70
N ILE A 19 4.11 -13.25 5.33
CA ILE A 19 4.58 -12.01 4.71
C ILE A 19 6.11 -11.97 4.76
N PHE A 20 6.74 -11.58 3.66
CA PHE A 20 8.19 -11.52 3.50
C PHE A 20 8.62 -10.15 2.99
N ASN A 21 9.52 -9.49 3.72
CA ASN A 21 10.17 -8.28 3.23
C ASN A 21 11.42 -8.65 2.41
N CYS A 22 11.58 -8.04 1.24
CA CYS A 22 12.77 -8.21 0.42
C CYS A 22 13.90 -7.27 0.87
N PRO A 23 15.17 -7.51 0.48
CA PRO A 23 16.28 -6.67 0.91
C PRO A 23 16.07 -5.17 0.65
N ILE A 24 15.47 -4.82 -0.50
CA ILE A 24 15.22 -3.42 -0.88
C ILE A 24 14.15 -2.71 -0.04
N TYR A 25 13.28 -3.46 0.66
CA TYR A 25 12.40 -2.87 1.68
C TYR A 25 13.20 -2.13 2.75
N TYR A 26 14.37 -2.66 3.12
CA TYR A 26 15.21 -2.09 4.16
C TYR A 26 16.19 -1.04 3.65
N SER A 27 16.63 -1.14 2.39
CA SER A 27 17.61 -0.19 1.83
C SER A 27 16.99 0.99 1.10
N ASP A 28 15.80 0.81 0.50
CA ASP A 28 15.25 1.77 -0.46
C ASP A 28 14.01 2.50 0.08
N LEU A 29 13.33 1.94 1.10
CA LEU A 29 12.16 2.58 1.71
C LEU A 29 12.50 3.33 3.01
N PRO A 30 12.01 4.58 3.19
CA PRO A 30 12.00 5.19 4.50
C PRO A 30 11.04 4.46 5.44
N ALA A 31 11.21 4.63 6.75
CA ALA A 31 10.26 4.07 7.73
C ALA A 31 8.85 4.66 7.56
N LEU A 32 8.76 5.97 7.31
CA LEU A 32 7.53 6.73 7.06
C LEU A 32 7.79 7.80 6.00
N ALA A 33 7.01 7.78 4.92
CA ALA A 33 7.07 8.72 3.82
C ALA A 33 6.71 10.13 4.30
N GLN A 34 7.38 11.14 3.73
CA GLN A 34 7.13 12.54 4.06
C GLN A 34 6.38 13.28 2.95
N SER A 35 6.43 12.75 1.73
CA SER A 35 5.68 13.25 0.59
C SER A 35 4.43 12.42 0.32
N CYS A 36 3.46 13.00 -0.39
CA CYS A 36 2.24 12.28 -0.75
C CYS A 36 2.55 11.16 -1.74
N TYR A 37 1.95 9.99 -1.49
CA TYR A 37 1.99 8.80 -2.37
C TYR A 37 3.37 8.14 -2.50
N GLU A 38 4.37 8.63 -1.79
CA GLU A 38 5.66 7.97 -1.65
C GLU A 38 5.50 6.69 -0.82
N GLN A 39 6.14 5.62 -1.27
CA GLN A 39 6.13 4.33 -0.59
C GLN A 39 7.01 4.39 0.67
N ASP A 40 6.59 3.68 1.71
CA ASP A 40 7.36 3.53 2.93
C ASP A 40 7.18 2.14 3.53
N GLN A 41 8.01 1.80 4.51
CA GLN A 41 7.96 0.52 5.19
C GLN A 41 6.59 0.24 5.82
N ALA A 42 5.97 1.24 6.44
CA ALA A 42 4.70 1.09 7.15
C ALA A 42 3.56 0.70 6.19
N THR A 43 3.44 1.40 5.07
CA THR A 43 2.37 1.21 4.08
C THR A 43 2.66 0.06 3.13
N THR A 44 3.92 -0.26 2.84
CA THR A 44 4.26 -1.54 2.17
C THR A 44 3.92 -2.73 3.06
N THR A 45 4.17 -2.67 4.38
CA THR A 45 3.71 -3.74 5.28
C THR A 45 2.19 -3.83 5.30
N LEU A 46 1.48 -2.69 5.33
CA LEU A 46 0.02 -2.68 5.27
C LEU A 46 -0.49 -3.30 3.97
N HIS A 47 0.10 -2.95 2.82
CA HIS A 47 -0.19 -3.53 1.51
C HIS A 47 -0.13 -5.07 1.57
N GLU A 48 0.99 -5.62 2.02
CA GLU A 48 1.16 -7.08 2.11
C GLU A 48 0.16 -7.76 3.05
N MET A 49 -0.19 -7.12 4.17
CA MET A 49 -1.22 -7.66 5.07
C MET A 49 -2.58 -7.80 4.37
N THR A 50 -2.88 -7.00 3.34
CA THR A 50 -4.16 -7.14 2.61
C THR A 50 -4.20 -8.33 1.67
N HIS A 51 -3.05 -8.88 1.27
CA HIS A 51 -2.96 -10.15 0.54
C HIS A 51 -3.11 -11.37 1.45
N ASP A 52 -3.05 -11.20 2.77
CA ASP A 52 -3.14 -12.29 3.73
C ASP A 52 -4.61 -12.72 3.95
N SER A 53 -4.92 -13.98 3.65
CA SER A 53 -6.27 -14.54 3.72
C SER A 53 -6.85 -14.61 5.14
N ALA A 54 -5.99 -14.58 6.16
CA ALA A 54 -6.41 -14.50 7.55
C ALA A 54 -6.77 -13.07 8.00
N VAL A 55 -6.35 -12.05 7.23
CA VAL A 55 -6.65 -10.64 7.53
C VAL A 55 -7.94 -10.20 6.84
N VAL A 56 -8.12 -10.53 5.56
CA VAL A 56 -9.32 -10.17 4.79
C VAL A 56 -9.68 -11.25 3.77
N SER A 57 -10.99 -11.47 3.56
CA SER A 57 -11.52 -12.49 2.66
C SER A 57 -12.72 -11.94 1.85
N PRO A 58 -12.67 -11.93 0.51
CA PRO A 58 -11.50 -12.26 -0.32
C PRO A 58 -10.31 -11.33 -0.02
N PHE A 59 -9.09 -11.87 -0.03
CA PHE A 59 -7.88 -11.06 0.10
C PHE A 59 -7.71 -10.17 -1.14
N CYS A 60 -6.90 -9.12 -1.04
CA CYS A 60 -6.67 -8.20 -2.15
C CYS A 60 -5.75 -8.81 -3.22
N ASP A 61 -5.89 -8.34 -4.46
CA ASP A 61 -4.98 -8.59 -5.57
C ASP A 61 -4.11 -7.35 -5.86
N ASP A 62 -3.16 -7.50 -6.77
CA ASP A 62 -2.35 -6.42 -7.34
C ASP A 62 -2.93 -5.96 -8.68
N LEU A 63 -3.88 -5.02 -8.63
CA LEU A 63 -4.62 -4.54 -9.80
C LEU A 63 -4.10 -3.22 -10.36
N GLY A 64 -3.41 -2.43 -9.55
CA GLY A 64 -2.75 -1.18 -9.94
C GLY A 64 -1.81 -0.68 -8.86
N TYR A 65 -0.61 -0.25 -9.27
CA TYR A 65 0.46 0.21 -8.37
C TYR A 65 0.71 1.72 -8.52
N GLY A 66 0.85 2.40 -7.39
CA GLY A 66 1.02 3.84 -7.34
C GLY A 66 -0.30 4.59 -7.53
N TYR A 67 -0.25 5.90 -7.25
CA TYR A 67 -1.44 6.73 -7.14
C TYR A 67 -2.29 6.76 -8.42
N GLU A 68 -1.67 6.96 -9.58
CA GLU A 68 -2.41 7.10 -10.84
C GLU A 68 -3.16 5.81 -11.20
N ASP A 69 -2.49 4.66 -11.16
CA ASP A 69 -3.10 3.38 -11.53
C ASP A 69 -4.15 2.97 -10.50
N ALA A 70 -3.84 3.03 -9.20
CA ALA A 70 -4.77 2.63 -8.14
C ALA A 70 -6.04 3.50 -8.09
N THR A 71 -5.94 4.79 -8.42
CA THR A 71 -7.11 5.70 -8.46
C THR A 71 -7.88 5.66 -9.79
N SER A 72 -7.31 5.04 -10.83
CA SER A 72 -8.01 4.80 -12.11
C SER A 72 -8.91 3.57 -12.11
N LEU A 73 -8.73 2.67 -11.13
CA LEU A 73 -9.53 1.45 -10.97
C LEU A 73 -11.01 1.76 -10.72
N SER A 74 -11.89 0.86 -11.18
CA SER A 74 -13.29 0.92 -10.75
C SER A 74 -13.41 0.71 -9.24
N ALA A 75 -14.48 1.19 -8.60
CA ALA A 75 -14.66 1.04 -7.16
C ALA A 75 -14.58 -0.42 -6.68
N ALA A 76 -15.11 -1.36 -7.46
CA ALA A 76 -15.06 -2.79 -7.15
C ALA A 76 -13.62 -3.34 -7.20
N GLN A 77 -12.80 -2.85 -8.15
CA GLN A 77 -11.39 -3.21 -8.24
C GLN A 77 -10.57 -2.53 -7.13
N ALA A 78 -10.84 -1.26 -6.82
CA ALA A 78 -10.12 -0.52 -5.79
C ALA A 78 -10.27 -1.14 -4.38
N ILE A 79 -11.47 -1.65 -4.04
CA ILE A 79 -11.68 -2.42 -2.80
C ILE A 79 -10.90 -3.73 -2.78
N GLN A 80 -10.59 -4.30 -3.95
CA GLN A 80 -9.81 -5.53 -4.09
C GLN A 80 -8.34 -5.27 -4.43
N ASN A 81 -7.83 -4.04 -4.31
CA ASN A 81 -6.46 -3.69 -4.67
C ASN A 81 -5.64 -3.33 -3.42
N ALA A 82 -4.53 -4.03 -3.20
CA ALA A 82 -3.71 -3.84 -1.99
C ALA A 82 -3.15 -2.41 -1.88
N ASP A 83 -2.69 -1.84 -3.00
CA ASP A 83 -2.08 -0.51 -3.00
C ASP A 83 -3.09 0.62 -2.76
N SER A 84 -4.38 0.39 -3.03
CA SER A 84 -5.44 1.35 -2.69
C SER A 84 -5.52 1.58 -1.18
N TYR A 85 -5.30 0.55 -0.36
CA TYR A 85 -5.26 0.67 1.10
C TYR A 85 -3.99 1.36 1.59
N ALA A 86 -2.83 1.03 0.99
CA ALA A 86 -1.56 1.67 1.31
C ALA A 86 -1.61 3.18 1.04
N LEU A 87 -2.11 3.57 -0.13
CA LEU A 87 -2.28 4.98 -0.53
C LEU A 87 -3.32 5.71 0.32
N PHE A 88 -4.44 5.05 0.65
CA PHE A 88 -5.44 5.64 1.54
C PHE A 88 -4.87 5.93 2.94
N ALA A 89 -4.07 5.00 3.48
CA ALA A 89 -3.42 5.18 4.78
C ALA A 89 -2.28 6.21 4.75
N ASN A 90 -1.55 6.32 3.63
CA ASN A 90 -0.53 7.35 3.42
C ASN A 90 -1.13 8.75 3.28
N GLY A 91 -2.34 8.84 2.70
CA GLY A 91 -3.02 10.08 2.36
C GLY A 91 -3.07 11.08 3.51
N LYS A 92 -2.33 12.18 3.36
CA LYS A 92 -2.37 13.29 4.32
C LYS A 92 -3.54 14.21 3.97
N LEU A 93 -4.53 14.29 4.87
CA LEU A 93 -5.52 15.37 4.81
C LEU A 93 -4.82 16.71 5.08
N THR A 94 -4.44 17.40 4.02
CA THR A 94 -4.01 18.80 4.14
C THR A 94 -5.27 19.64 4.26
N LEU A 95 -5.70 19.92 5.50
CA LEU A 95 -6.66 20.98 5.75
C LEU A 95 -6.01 22.29 5.33
N HIS A 96 -6.40 22.83 4.17
CA HIS A 96 -6.08 24.20 3.84
C HIS A 96 -6.79 25.10 4.87
N LEU A 97 -6.03 25.66 5.80
CA LEU A 97 -6.48 26.59 6.85
C LEU A 97 -7.16 27.88 6.33
N HIS A 98 -7.31 28.04 5.00
CA HIS A 98 -7.98 29.18 4.39
C HIS A 98 -9.52 29.14 4.48
N ASP A 99 -10.13 27.98 4.77
CA ASP A 99 -11.60 27.87 4.84
C ASP A 99 -12.20 28.13 6.24
N ILE A 100 -11.37 28.43 7.26
CA ILE A 100 -11.84 28.62 8.65
C ILE A 100 -11.74 30.08 9.12
N ALA A 101 -11.05 30.96 8.37
CA ALA A 101 -10.89 32.38 8.71
C ALA A 101 -11.92 33.30 8.02
N GLY A 102 -13.14 32.78 7.78
CA GLY A 102 -14.27 33.53 7.21
C GLY A 102 -15.19 34.19 8.25
N LEU A 103 -14.68 34.56 9.43
CA LEU A 103 -15.37 35.33 10.48
C LEU A 103 -14.51 36.52 10.92
#